data_AF-A0AAD7V535-F1
#
_entry.id   AF-A0AAD7V535-F1
#
_cell.length_a   1.000
_cell.length_b   1.000
_cell.length_c   1.000
_cell.angle_alpha   90.00
_cell.angle_beta   90.00
_cell.angle_gamma   90.00
#
_symmetry.space_group_name_H-M   'P 1'
#
loop_
_entity.id
_entity.type
_entity.pdbx_description
1 polymer ?
#
loop_
_entity_poly.entity_id
_entity_poly.type
_entity_poly.pdbx_seq_one_letter_code
_entity_poly.pdbx_strand_id
1 'polypeptide(L)'
;MDITQRLQQCVIEPQQKTKIDAFTKVLDDVLASSAVGPAQVQNLKEYVQCVLDEQVGLVVARQLLSEFIALFNDRVQDNEVKKQVLTFAIELAQPRSVSFEEQLSQL
;
A
#
# COMPACT_ATOMS: atom_id res chain seq x y z
N MET A 1 -4.55 10.89 -13.50
CA MET A 1 -3.85 9.66 -13.89
C MET A 1 -4.09 8.66 -12.78
N ASP A 2 -4.89 7.66 -13.07
CA ASP A 2 -5.39 6.68 -12.10
C ASP A 2 -4.23 5.84 -11.55
N ILE A 3 -3.99 5.94 -10.24
CA ILE A 3 -2.95 5.17 -9.54
C ILE A 3 -3.09 3.67 -9.82
N THR A 4 -4.32 3.17 -9.93
CA THR A 4 -4.66 1.79 -10.26
C THR A 4 -3.93 1.29 -11.51
N GLN A 5 -3.86 2.10 -12.57
CA GLN A 5 -3.14 1.71 -13.79
C GLN A 5 -1.63 1.60 -13.56
N ARG A 6 -1.03 2.54 -12.80
CA ARG A 6 0.39 2.47 -12.45
C ARG A 6 0.70 1.25 -11.60
N LEU A 7 -0.18 0.91 -10.65
CA LEU A 7 -0.03 -0.28 -9.81
C LEU A 7 -0.14 -1.55 -10.64
N GLN A 8 -1.11 -1.66 -11.54
CA GLN A 8 -1.22 -2.82 -12.44
C GLN A 8 0.02 -2.99 -13.34
N GLN A 9 0.61 -1.90 -13.83
CA GLN A 9 1.89 -1.95 -14.55
C GLN A 9 3.03 -2.49 -13.65
N CYS A 10 3.04 -2.15 -12.38
CA CYS A 10 4.01 -2.71 -11.43
C CYS A 10 3.73 -4.20 -11.14
N VAL A 11 2.47 -4.63 -11.13
CA VAL A 11 2.08 -6.03 -10.90
C VAL A 11 2.62 -6.95 -11.99
N ILE A 12 2.52 -6.54 -13.26
CA ILE A 12 3.01 -7.32 -14.41
C ILE A 12 4.54 -7.39 -14.51
N GLU A 13 5.25 -6.57 -13.73
CA GLU A 13 6.71 -6.51 -13.75
C GLU A 13 7.31 -7.81 -13.20
N PRO A 14 8.12 -8.55 -13.98
CA PRO A 14 8.65 -9.86 -13.56
C PRO A 14 9.77 -9.75 -12.53
N GLN A 15 10.45 -8.59 -12.48
CA GLN A 15 11.60 -8.37 -11.62
C GLN A 15 11.16 -7.85 -10.25
N GLN A 16 11.31 -8.64 -9.19
CA GLN A 16 10.89 -8.28 -7.82
C GLN A 16 11.51 -6.95 -7.34
N LYS A 17 12.81 -6.75 -7.57
CA LYS A 17 13.50 -5.50 -7.18
C LYS A 17 12.90 -4.27 -7.85
N THR A 18 12.72 -4.32 -9.17
CA THR A 18 12.16 -3.21 -9.94
C THR A 18 10.70 -2.98 -9.58
N LYS A 19 9.96 -4.06 -9.33
CA LYS A 19 8.57 -4.03 -8.87
C LYS A 19 8.45 -3.28 -7.55
N ILE A 20 9.27 -3.62 -6.55
CA ILE A 20 9.29 -2.93 -5.26
C ILE A 20 9.59 -1.44 -5.46
N ASP A 21 10.67 -1.10 -6.18
CA ASP A 21 11.05 0.30 -6.44
C ASP A 21 9.93 1.09 -7.15
N ALA A 22 9.24 0.46 -8.10
CA ALA A 22 8.13 1.08 -8.82
C ALA A 22 6.91 1.32 -7.92
N PHE A 23 6.54 0.34 -7.09
CA PHE A 23 5.48 0.50 -6.09
C PHE A 23 5.83 1.58 -5.06
N THR A 24 7.05 1.57 -4.53
CA THR A 24 7.53 2.59 -3.58
C THR A 24 7.51 3.99 -4.23
N LYS A 25 7.91 4.13 -5.50
CA LYS A 25 7.78 5.39 -6.24
C LYS A 25 6.34 5.85 -6.40
N VAL A 26 5.41 4.93 -6.70
CA VAL A 26 3.98 5.26 -6.80
C VAL A 26 3.45 5.72 -5.45
N LEU A 27 3.84 5.04 -4.37
CA LEU A 27 3.46 5.43 -3.01
C LEU A 27 4.03 6.80 -2.63
N ASP A 28 5.31 7.06 -2.90
CA ASP A 28 5.94 8.35 -2.63
C ASP A 28 5.24 9.46 -3.42
N ASP A 29 4.88 9.23 -4.69
CA ASP A 29 4.11 10.18 -5.51
C ASP A 29 2.72 10.48 -4.92
N VAL A 30 2.03 9.47 -4.38
CA VAL A 30 0.75 9.65 -3.67
C VAL A 30 0.90 10.44 -2.38
N LEU A 31 1.97 10.16 -1.63
CA LEU A 31 2.25 10.84 -0.36
C LEU A 31 2.79 12.25 -0.57
N ALA A 32 3.53 12.49 -1.66
CA ALA A 32 4.07 13.79 -2.06
C ALA A 32 3.03 14.68 -2.71
N SER A 33 1.98 14.09 -3.30
CA SER A 33 0.85 14.86 -3.82
C SER A 33 0.23 15.68 -2.69
N SER A 34 0.24 17.01 -2.84
CA SER A 34 -0.27 17.96 -1.84
C SER A 34 -1.80 17.91 -1.65
N ALA A 35 -2.47 16.93 -2.29
CA ALA A 35 -3.89 16.65 -2.12
C ALA A 35 -4.15 15.95 -0.77
N VAL A 36 -4.05 16.71 0.32
CA VAL A 36 -4.42 16.25 1.66
C VAL A 36 -5.95 16.12 1.72
N GLY A 37 -6.48 14.91 1.99
CA GLY A 37 -7.92 14.69 2.13
C GLY A 37 -8.41 13.35 1.55
N PRO A 38 -9.71 13.23 1.20
CA PRO A 38 -10.34 11.95 0.82
C PRO A 38 -9.74 11.31 -0.43
N ALA A 39 -9.17 12.12 -1.33
CA ALA A 39 -8.48 11.61 -2.53
C ALA A 39 -7.21 10.83 -2.18
N GLN A 40 -6.43 11.28 -1.20
CA GLN A 40 -5.24 10.56 -0.74
C GLN A 40 -5.64 9.25 -0.06
N VAL A 41 -6.67 9.28 0.78
CA VAL A 41 -7.21 8.07 1.43
C VAL A 41 -7.61 7.03 0.38
N GLN A 42 -8.31 7.46 -0.66
CA GLN A 42 -8.73 6.57 -1.75
C GLN A 42 -7.53 5.97 -2.48
N ASN A 43 -6.51 6.78 -2.81
CA ASN A 43 -5.30 6.30 -3.49
C ASN A 43 -4.53 5.28 -2.64
N LEU A 44 -4.45 5.49 -1.33
CA LEU A 44 -3.78 4.55 -0.42
C LEU A 44 -4.58 3.25 -0.25
N LYS A 45 -5.91 3.32 -0.22
CA LYS A 45 -6.77 2.13 -0.22
C LYS A 45 -6.57 1.31 -1.50
N GLU A 46 -6.54 1.95 -2.66
CA GLU A 46 -6.25 1.31 -3.94
C GLU A 46 -4.84 0.69 -3.97
N TYR A 47 -3.86 1.39 -3.40
CA TYR A 47 -2.50 0.89 -3.26
C TYR A 47 -2.46 -0.40 -2.43
N VAL A 48 -3.04 -0.38 -1.24
CA VAL A 48 -3.09 -1.54 -0.34
C VAL A 48 -3.83 -2.71 -0.99
N GLN A 49 -4.94 -2.45 -1.69
CA GLN A 49 -5.67 -3.46 -2.44
C GLN A 49 -4.81 -4.13 -3.51
N CYS A 50 -4.01 -3.35 -4.24
CA CYS A 50 -3.14 -3.90 -5.28
C CYS A 50 -1.93 -4.65 -4.69
N VAL A 51 -1.36 -4.18 -3.57
CA VAL A 51 -0.24 -4.85 -2.88
C VAL A 51 -0.66 -6.19 -2.28
N LEU A 52 -1.88 -6.29 -1.76
CA LEU A 52 -2.43 -7.53 -1.20
C LEU A 52 -2.88 -8.53 -2.27
N ASP A 53 -2.89 -8.13 -3.54
CA ASP A 53 -3.23 -9.00 -4.67
C ASP A 53 -2.24 -10.17 -4.80
N GLU A 54 -2.75 -11.33 -5.18
CA GLU A 54 -1.95 -12.56 -5.26
C GLU A 54 -0.86 -12.49 -6.34
N GLN A 55 -1.08 -11.66 -7.38
CA GLN A 55 -0.14 -11.46 -8.47
C GLN A 55 1.11 -10.67 -8.06
N VAL A 56 1.10 -9.98 -6.92
CA VAL A 56 2.28 -9.25 -6.41
C VAL A 56 3.33 -10.22 -5.89
N GLY A 57 2.89 -11.35 -5.33
CA GLY A 57 3.74 -12.32 -4.66
C GLY A 57 3.99 -11.95 -3.20
N LEU A 58 3.94 -12.96 -2.32
CA LEU A 58 3.90 -12.78 -0.86
C LEU A 58 5.12 -12.03 -0.30
N VAL A 59 6.33 -12.30 -0.81
CA VAL A 59 7.57 -11.65 -0.35
C VAL A 59 7.58 -10.15 -0.69
N VAL A 60 7.17 -9.80 -1.91
CA VAL A 60 7.10 -8.42 -2.38
C VAL A 60 6.00 -7.67 -1.62
N ALA A 61 4.82 -8.29 -1.49
CA ALA A 61 3.69 -7.71 -0.76
C ALA A 61 4.06 -7.38 0.69
N ARG A 62 4.77 -8.28 1.40
CA ARG A 62 5.25 -8.05 2.77
C ARG A 62 6.20 -6.87 2.88
N GLN A 63 7.19 -6.76 1.98
CA GLN A 63 8.11 -5.62 1.98
C GLN A 63 7.38 -4.31 1.73
N LEU A 64 6.52 -4.29 0.71
CA LEU A 64 5.72 -3.11 0.37
C LEU A 64 4.78 -2.69 1.48
N LEU A 65 4.17 -3.64 2.20
CA LEU A 65 3.31 -3.32 3.34
C LEU A 65 4.13 -2.66 4.47
N SER A 66 5.28 -3.24 4.86
CA SER A 66 6.11 -2.65 5.92
C SER A 66 6.61 -1.25 5.56
N GLU A 67 7.04 -1.05 4.31
CA GLU A 67 7.52 0.24 3.82
C GLU A 67 6.37 1.26 3.74
N PHE A 68 5.18 0.81 3.32
CA PHE A 68 3.95 1.58 3.36
C PHE A 68 3.60 2.04 4.77
N ILE A 69 3.62 1.13 5.76
CA ILE A 69 3.30 1.46 7.16
C ILE A 69 4.27 2.51 7.71
N ALA A 70 5.57 2.34 7.44
CA ALA A 70 6.59 3.28 7.88
C ALA A 70 6.36 4.69 7.29
N LEU A 71 6.19 4.78 5.97
CA LEU A 71 5.96 6.05 5.28
C LEU A 71 4.61 6.67 5.66
N PHE A 72 3.58 5.86 5.80
CA PHE A 72 2.23 6.31 6.17
C PHE A 72 2.21 6.87 7.60
N ASN A 73 2.94 6.24 8.54
CA ASN A 73 3.01 6.73 9.90
C ASN A 73 3.77 8.07 10.01
N ASP A 74 4.81 8.25 9.19
CA ASP A 74 5.65 9.45 9.13
C ASP A 74 4.96 10.63 8.42
N ARG A 75 4.38 10.38 7.23
CA ARG A 75 3.82 11.42 6.35
C ARG A 75 2.40 11.83 6.71
N VAL A 76 1.56 10.87 7.11
CA VAL A 76 0.18 11.17 7.49
C VAL A 76 0.17 11.45 8.98
N GLN A 77 -0.25 12.65 9.38
CA GLN A 77 -0.45 12.99 10.79
C GLN A 77 -1.93 12.95 11.20
N ASP A 78 -2.82 12.84 10.22
CA ASP A 78 -4.25 12.85 10.44
C ASP A 78 -4.75 11.48 10.94
N ASN A 79 -5.26 11.46 12.17
CA ASN A 79 -5.68 10.24 12.84
C ASN A 79 -6.93 9.61 12.18
N GLU A 80 -7.81 10.42 11.59
CA GLU A 80 -8.97 9.88 10.87
C GLU A 80 -8.56 9.16 9.60
N VAL A 81 -7.65 9.76 8.83
CA VAL A 81 -7.10 9.13 7.63
C VAL A 81 -6.37 7.84 7.99
N LYS A 82 -5.54 7.86 9.05
CA LYS A 82 -4.88 6.66 9.56
C LYS A 82 -5.88 5.57 9.85
N LYS A 83 -6.87 5.86 10.70
CA LYS A 83 -7.87 4.86 11.07
C LYS A 83 -8.60 4.29 9.86
N GLN A 84 -9.05 5.12 8.91
CA GLN A 84 -9.77 4.63 7.74
C GLN A 84 -8.93 3.73 6.84
N VAL A 85 -7.68 4.09 6.58
CA VAL A 85 -6.79 3.29 5.71
C VAL A 85 -6.36 2.02 6.42
N LEU A 86 -6.03 2.09 7.71
CA LEU A 86 -5.61 0.93 8.50
C LEU A 86 -6.75 -0.07 8.69
N THR A 87 -7.95 0.38 9.05
CA THR A 87 -9.13 -0.51 9.14
C THR A 87 -9.39 -1.20 7.82
N PHE A 88 -9.34 -0.45 6.71
CA PHE A 88 -9.50 -1.03 5.38
C PHE A 88 -8.39 -2.04 5.04
N ALA A 89 -7.13 -1.74 5.36
CA ALA A 89 -6.00 -2.64 5.15
C ALA A 89 -6.16 -3.95 5.94
N ILE A 90 -6.59 -3.87 7.20
CA ILE A 90 -6.84 -5.03 8.06
C ILE A 90 -7.98 -5.88 7.49
N GLU A 91 -9.10 -5.27 7.10
CA GLU A 91 -10.24 -5.97 6.50
C GLU A 91 -9.88 -6.66 5.19
N LEU A 92 -9.03 -6.03 4.38
CA LEU A 92 -8.61 -6.59 3.10
C LEU A 92 -7.55 -7.69 3.28
N ALA A 93 -6.71 -7.57 4.29
CA ALA A 93 -5.71 -8.56 4.66
C ALA A 93 -6.28 -9.73 5.49
N GLN A 94 -7.45 -9.60 6.13
CA GLN A 94 -8.15 -10.66 6.89
C GLN A 94 -8.15 -12.04 6.22
N PRO A 95 -8.58 -12.20 4.94
CA PRO A 95 -8.57 -13.51 4.28
C PRO A 95 -7.17 -14.11 4.13
N ARG A 96 -6.13 -13.26 4.16
CA ARG A 96 -4.71 -13.65 4.10
C ARG A 96 -3.99 -13.33 5.41
N SER A 97 -4.70 -13.20 6.53
CA SER A 97 -4.13 -12.69 7.79
C SER A 97 -2.98 -13.55 8.28
N VAL A 98 -3.07 -14.88 8.10
CA VAL A 98 -2.00 -15.85 8.41
C VAL A 98 -0.73 -15.58 7.58
N SER A 99 -0.88 -15.06 6.37
CA SER A 99 0.24 -14.72 5.49
C SER A 99 0.84 -13.35 5.76
N PHE A 100 0.15 -12.47 6.49
CA PHE A 100 0.58 -11.10 6.77
C PHE A 100 0.57 -10.76 8.28
N GLU A 101 0.58 -11.78 9.14
CA GLU A 101 0.44 -11.65 10.60
C GLU A 101 1.46 -10.68 11.21
N GLU A 102 2.69 -10.73 10.70
CA GLU A 102 3.80 -9.86 11.12
C GLU A 102 3.53 -8.38 10.77
N GLN A 103 3.02 -8.12 9.56
CA GLN A 103 2.72 -6.77 9.10
C GLN A 103 1.46 -6.22 9.77
N LEU A 104 0.45 -7.07 9.99
CA LEU A 104 -0.76 -6.71 10.72
C LEU A 104 -0.48 -6.40 12.19
N SER A 105 0.52 -7.03 12.79
CA SER A 105 0.97 -6.71 14.15
C SER A 105 1.69 -5.36 14.24
N GLN A 106 2.11 -4.78 13.12
CA GLN A 106 2.74 -3.45 13.04
C GLN A 106 1.74 -2.32 12.78
N LEU A 107 0.47 -2.64 12.53
CA LEU A 107 -0.64 -1.70 12.34
C LEU A 107 -1.33 -1.34 13.65
#